data_AF-A0A7C1GSF1-F1
#
_entry.id   AF-A0A7C1GSF1-F1
#
_cell.length_a   1.000
_cell.length_b   1.000
_cell.length_c   1.000
_cell.angle_alpha   90.00
_cell.angle_beta   90.00
_cell.angle_gamma   90.00
#
_symmetry.space_group_name_H-M   'P 1'
#
loop_
_entity.id
_entity.type
_entity.pdbx_description
1 polymer ?
#
loop_
_entity_poly.entity_id
_entity_poly.type
_entity_poly.pdbx_seq_one_letter_code
_entity_poly.pdbx_strand_id
1 'polypeptide(L)' 'MGRKTEPHEVISHGLYLYRGSNAQVAEEIYRKVIEGKMKAEWYVNGVLYRWSGPGKERVIKLVTA' A
#
# COMPACT_ATOMS: atom_id res chain seq x y z
N MET A 1 25.50 1.40 -7.69
CA MET A 1 24.17 1.41 -8.34
C MET A 1 23.13 1.16 -7.26
N GLY A 2 22.64 2.21 -6.59
CA GLY A 2 21.68 2.05 -5.49
C GLY A 2 20.36 1.54 -6.03
N ARG A 3 19.85 0.42 -5.48
CA ARG A 3 18.49 -0.03 -5.78
C ARG A 3 17.56 1.12 -5.38
N LYS A 4 16.97 1.82 -6.35
CA LYS A 4 15.90 2.77 -6.09
C LYS A 4 14.73 1.94 -5.57
N THR A 5 14.59 1.89 -4.25
CA THR A 5 13.43 1.29 -3.62
C THR A 5 12.24 2.21 -3.89
N GLU A 6 11.15 1.65 -4.42
CA GLU A 6 9.96 2.43 -4.76
C GLU A 6 9.40 3.06 -3.48
N PRO A 7 8.97 4.33 -3.50
CA PRO A 7 8.35 4.93 -2.33
C PRO A 7 6.97 4.31 -2.12
N HIS A 8 6.69 3.88 -0.90
CA HIS A 8 5.42 3.33 -0.45
C HIS A 8 4.74 4.31 0.53
N GLU A 9 3.46 4.53 0.35
CA GLU A 9 2.64 5.37 1.22
C GLU A 9 1.38 4.61 1.61
N VAL A 10 1.08 4.50 2.89
CA VAL A 10 -0.19 3.93 3.37
C VAL A 10 -0.97 5.05 4.02
N ILE A 11 -2.17 5.31 3.53
CA ILE A 11 -3.03 6.41 3.94
C ILE A 11 -4.35 5.83 4.45
N SER A 12 -4.87 6.37 5.56
CA SER A 12 -6.22 6.06 6.05
C SER A 12 -6.86 7.34 6.56
N HIS A 13 -8.09 7.63 6.11
CA HIS A 13 -8.84 8.84 6.51
C HIS A 13 -8.03 10.15 6.35
N GLY A 14 -7.20 10.24 5.29
CA GLY A 14 -6.35 11.41 5.03
C GLY A 14 -5.08 11.50 5.88
N LEU A 15 -4.79 10.51 6.73
CA LEU A 15 -3.58 10.44 7.54
C LEU A 15 -2.58 9.43 6.96
N TYR A 16 -1.31 9.83 6.89
CA TYR A 16 -0.21 8.93 6.55
C TYR A 16 0.04 7.96 7.71
N LEU A 17 -0.32 6.70 7.51
CA LEU A 17 0.04 5.59 8.40
C LEU A 17 1.47 5.09 8.14
N TYR A 18 1.94 5.23 6.90
CA TYR A 18 3.31 4.92 6.50
C TYR A 18 3.76 5.80 5.34
N ARG A 19 5.05 6.16 5.34
CA ARG A 19 5.73 6.81 4.23
C ARG A 19 7.19 6.41 4.23
N GLY A 20 7.63 5.64 3.24
CA GLY A 20 9.01 5.16 3.16
C GLY A 20 9.19 4.13 2.06
N SER A 21 10.38 3.56 1.93
CA SER A 21 10.71 2.68 0.80
C SER A 21 10.71 1.19 1.15
N ASN A 22 10.17 0.81 2.31
CA ASN A 22 10.12 -0.59 2.75
C ASN A 22 8.74 -1.21 2.46
N ALA A 23 8.68 -2.04 1.42
CA ALA A 23 7.47 -2.75 1.01
C ALA A 23 6.88 -3.64 2.12
N GLN A 24 7.72 -4.32 2.91
CA GLN A 24 7.27 -5.23 3.97
C GLN A 24 6.56 -4.46 5.09
N VAL A 25 7.08 -3.29 5.45
CA VAL A 25 6.46 -2.43 6.47
C VAL A 25 5.15 -1.82 5.95
N ALA A 26 5.14 -1.36 4.69
CA ALA A 26 3.92 -0.84 4.08
C ALA A 26 2.82 -1.91 3.99
N GLU A 27 3.16 -3.13 3.59
CA GLU A 27 2.24 -4.26 3.53
C GLU A 27 1.71 -4.62 4.92
N GLU A 28 2.58 -4.72 5.93
CA GLU A 28 2.17 -5.04 7.30
C GLU A 28 1.18 -4.01 7.84
N ILE A 29 1.47 -2.71 7.66
CA ILE A 29 0.60 -1.63 8.11
C ILE A 29 -0.74 -1.67 7.37
N TYR A 30 -0.70 -1.76 6.04
CA TYR A 30 -1.92 -1.84 5.23
C TYR A 30 -2.78 -3.05 5.63
N ARG A 31 -2.17 -4.22 5.84
CA ARG A 31 -2.87 -5.44 6.27
C ARG A 31 -3.53 -5.25 7.63
N LYS A 32 -2.80 -4.75 8.63
CA LYS A 32 -3.33 -4.48 9.98
C LYS A 32 -4.56 -3.56 9.93
N VAL A 33 -4.56 -2.56 9.05
CA VAL A 33 -5.68 -1.63 8.89
C VAL A 33 -6.91 -2.31 8.28
N ILE A 34 -6.72 -3.09 7.20
CA ILE A 34 -7.81 -3.83 6.57
C ILE A 34 -8.37 -4.93 7.48
N GLU A 35 -7.50 -5.65 8.22
CA GLU A 35 -7.90 -6.64 9.23
C GLU A 35 -8.71 -6.00 10.36
N GLY A 36 -8.33 -4.79 10.77
CA GLY A 36 -9.10 -3.93 11.69
C GLY A 36 -10.42 -3.40 11.11
N LYS A 37 -10.83 -3.83 9.91
CA LYS A 37 -12.01 -3.35 9.17
C LYS A 37 -11.99 -1.85 8.89
N MET A 38 -10.81 -1.22 8.91
CA MET A 38 -10.63 0.18 8.54
C MET A 38 -10.31 0.29 7.05
N LYS A 39 -10.65 1.44 6.45
CA LYS A 39 -10.29 1.75 5.07
C LYS A 39 -8.85 2.27 5.00
N ALA A 40 -8.05 1.72 4.09
CA ALA A 40 -6.74 2.25 3.77
C ALA A 40 -6.51 2.25 2.25
N GLU A 41 -5.60 3.11 1.82
CA GLU A 41 -5.09 3.25 0.47
C GLU A 41 -3.58 3.03 0.54
N TRP A 42 -3.06 2.13 -0.30
CA TRP A 42 -1.63 1.89 -0.40
C TRP A 42 -1.13 2.42 -1.73
N TYR A 43 -0.20 3.36 -1.74
CA TYR A 43 0.44 3.86 -2.95
C TYR A 43 1.85 3.32 -3.06
N VAL A 44 2.26 2.93 -4.28
CA VAL A 44 3.66 2.63 -4.61
C VAL A 44 4.04 3.50 -5.81
N ASN A 45 5.06 4.33 -5.63
CA ASN A 45 5.50 5.32 -6.61
C ASN A 45 4.36 6.21 -7.13
N GLY A 46 3.46 6.62 -6.22
CA GLY A 46 2.30 7.46 -6.52
C GLY A 46 1.13 6.72 -7.18
N VAL A 47 1.25 5.43 -7.45
CA VAL A 47 0.16 4.63 -8.03
C VAL A 47 -0.61 3.93 -6.92
N LEU A 48 -1.93 3.90 -6.99
CA LEU A 48 -2.78 3.21 -6.02
C LEU A 48 -2.73 1.69 -6.22
N TYR A 49 -2.33 1.00 -5.16
CA TYR A 49 -2.30 -0.46 -5.00
C TYR A 49 -3.46 -0.88 -4.10
N ARG A 50 -4.19 -1.90 -4.53
CA ARG A 50 -5.23 -2.54 -3.72
C ARG A 50 -4.85 -3.98 -3.48
N TRP A 51 -4.72 -4.36 -2.22
CA TRP A 51 -4.58 -5.76 -1.84
C TRP A 51 -5.94 -6.45 -1.93
N SER A 52 -6.00 -7.56 -2.66
CA SER A 52 -7.24 -8.32 -2.88
C SER A 52 -7.51 -9.40 -1.81
N GLY A 53 -6.76 -9.38 -0.70
CA GLY A 53 -6.88 -10.33 0.40
C GLY A 53 -6.09 -11.62 0.21
N PRO A 54 -6.04 -12.48 1.26
CA PRO A 54 -5.40 -13.77 1.17
C PRO A 54 -6.26 -14.71 0.30
N GLY A 55 -5.70 -15.24 -0.78
CA GLY A 55 -6.39 -16.14 -1.71
C GLY A 55 -6.89 -15.52 -3.01
N LYS A 56 -6.65 -14.22 -3.25
CA LYS A 56 -6.81 -13.61 -4.57
C LYS A 56 -5.51 -12.94 -4.97
N GLU A 57 -4.62 -13.71 -5.61
CA GLU A 57 -3.41 -13.22 -6.28
C GLU A 57 -3.77 -12.36 -7.49
N ARG A 58 -4.32 -11.17 -7.27
CA ARG A 58 -4.36 -10.10 -8.26
C ARG A 58 -4.12 -8.78 -7.56
N VAL A 59 -2.88 -8.29 -7.65
CA VAL A 59 -2.54 -6.90 -7.41
C VAL A 59 -3.10 -6.10 -8.58
N ILE A 60 -4.12 -5.29 -8.33
CA ILE A 60 -4.69 -4.43 -9.37
C ILE A 60 -4.01 -3.06 -9.24
N LYS A 61 -3.15 -2.75 -10.19
CA LYS A 61 -2.63 -1.39 -10.39
C LYS A 61 -3.76 -0.56 -10.96
N LEU A 62 -4.30 0.37 -10.17
CA LEU A 62 -5.29 1.32 -10.69
C LEU A 62 -4.52 2.47 -11.34
N VAL A 63 -4.51 2.48 -12.68
CA VAL A 63 -4.09 3.66 -13.44
C VAL A 63 -5.28 4.60 -13.46
N THR A 64 -5.20 5.70 -12.74
CA THR A 64 -6.14 6.81 -12.92
C THR A 64 -5.91 7.40 -14.32
N ALA A 65 -6.95 7.33 -15.16
CA ALA A 65 -6.99 7.94 -16.49
C ALA A 65 -7.15 9.47 -16.40
#